data_AF-A0A954A9Y0-F1
#
_entry.id   AF-A0A954A9Y0-F1
#
_cell.length_a   1.000
_cell.length_b   1.000
_cell.length_c   1.000
_cell.angle_alpha   90.00
_cell.angle_beta   90.00
_cell.angle_gamma   90.00
#
_symmetry.space_group_name_H-M   'P 1'
#
loop_
_entity.id
_entity.type
_entity.pdbx_description
1 polymer ?
#
loop_
_entity_poly.entity_id
_entity_poly.type
_entity_poly.pdbx_seq_one_letter_code
_entity_poly.pdbx_strand_id
1 'polypeptide(L)'
;MQTFLSVVERVREADTTLLIQGETGVGKERLARAIHREGPRREGPFVGINCGAFAEGLLESELFGHVEGAFTGASHSRKGCFELAHRGTLFLDEIG
;
A
#
# COMPACT_ATOMS: atom_id res chain seq x y z
N MET A 1 -15.48 11.68 14.24
CA MET A 1 -15.12 10.24 14.25
C MET A 1 -16.18 9.36 13.58
N GLN A 2 -17.49 9.67 13.70
CA GLN A 2 -18.58 8.89 13.09
C GLN A 2 -18.54 8.82 11.55
N THR A 3 -18.09 9.87 10.86
CA THR A 3 -18.05 9.90 9.38
C THR A 3 -17.03 8.93 8.78
N PHE A 4 -15.98 8.59 9.53
CA PHE A 4 -14.90 7.74 9.03
C PHE A 4 -15.29 6.26 9.06
N LEU A 5 -15.96 5.85 10.13
CA LEU A 5 -16.45 4.48 10.31
C LEU A 5 -17.55 4.13 9.30
N SER A 6 -18.42 5.09 8.95
CA SER A 6 -19.46 4.86 7.94
C SER A 6 -18.91 4.65 6.53
N VAL A 7 -17.74 5.24 6.20
CA VAL A 7 -17.05 4.96 4.93
C VAL A 7 -16.48 3.54 4.95
N VAL A 8 -15.81 3.15 6.05
CA VAL A 8 -15.25 1.80 6.21
C VAL A 8 -16.34 0.74 6.06
N GLU A 9 -17.49 0.88 6.73
CA GLU A 9 -18.59 -0.07 6.62
C GLU A 9 -19.08 -0.29 5.17
N ARG A 10 -19.07 0.77 4.34
CA ARG A 10 -19.53 0.69 2.95
C ARG A 10 -18.53 0.02 2.01
N VAL A 11 -17.24 0.06 2.33
CA VAL A 11 -16.17 -0.41 1.42
C VAL A 11 -15.40 -1.62 1.94
N ARG A 12 -15.58 -2.03 3.21
CA ARG A 12 -14.79 -3.12 3.81
C ARG A 12 -14.91 -4.44 3.06
N GLU A 13 -16.07 -4.72 2.45
CA GLU A 13 -16.32 -5.97 1.71
C GLU A 13 -15.95 -5.86 0.23
N ALA A 14 -15.52 -4.69 -0.23
CA ALA A 14 -15.20 -4.45 -1.63
C ALA A 14 -13.87 -5.13 -2.00
N ASP A 15 -13.91 -5.98 -3.03
CA ASP A 15 -12.73 -6.62 -3.62
C ASP A 15 -12.20 -5.80 -4.81
N THR A 16 -12.06 -4.49 -4.62
CA THR A 16 -11.64 -3.54 -5.67
C THR A 16 -10.60 -2.55 -5.15
N THR A 17 -9.95 -1.84 -6.07
CA THR A 17 -9.01 -0.76 -5.74
C THR A 17 -9.77 0.46 -5.23
N LEU A 18 -9.30 1.03 -4.11
CA LEU A 18 -9.89 2.22 -3.50
C LEU A 18 -8.94 3.41 -3.64
N LEU A 19 -9.46 4.54 -4.12
CA LEU A 19 -8.76 5.82 -4.12
C LEU A 19 -9.17 6.61 -2.88
N ILE A 20 -8.21 6.95 -2.02
CA ILE A 20 -8.44 7.75 -0.81
C ILE A 20 -7.95 9.17 -1.05
N GLN A 21 -8.88 10.12 -1.10
CA GLN A 21 -8.58 11.54 -1.27
C GLN A 21 -8.73 12.30 0.05
N GLY A 22 -7.94 13.36 0.21
CA GLY A 22 -7.97 14.25 1.37
C GLY A 22 -6.68 15.04 1.48
N GLU A 23 -6.61 15.97 2.43
CA GLU A 23 -5.42 16.78 2.69
C GLU A 23 -4.28 15.96 3.33
N THR A 24 -3.06 16.47 3.30
CA THR A 24 -1.92 15.85 4.00
C THR A 24 -2.16 15.89 5.51
N GLY A 25 -1.83 14.79 6.21
CA GLY A 25 -1.95 14.72 7.67
C GLY A 25 -3.34 14.36 8.22
N VAL A 26 -4.37 14.17 7.38
CA VAL A 26 -5.73 13.79 7.84
C VAL A 26 -5.87 12.33 8.28
N GLY A 27 -4.78 11.55 8.23
CA GLY A 27 -4.77 10.14 8.66
C GLY A 27 -5.28 9.14 7.62
N LYS A 28 -5.00 9.37 6.33
CA LYS A 28 -5.36 8.45 5.22
C LYS A 28 -4.84 7.02 5.45
N GLU A 29 -3.63 6.87 5.98
CA GLU A 29 -3.08 5.56 6.33
C GLU A 29 -3.93 4.85 7.40
N ARG A 30 -4.44 5.58 8.40
CA ARG A 30 -5.33 5.01 9.41
C ARG A 30 -6.64 4.52 8.80
N LEU A 31 -7.15 5.21 7.76
CA LEU A 31 -8.32 4.72 7.00
C LEU A 31 -8.00 3.41 6.30
N ALA A 32 -6.90 3.36 5.55
CA ALA A 32 -6.51 2.18 4.79
C ALA A 32 -6.32 0.96 5.70
N ARG A 33 -5.67 1.15 6.85
CA ARG A 33 -5.50 0.09 7.86
C ARG A 33 -6.84 -0.36 8.45
N ALA A 34 -7.77 0.57 8.71
CA ALA A 34 -9.10 0.21 9.19
C ALA A 34 -9.87 -0.60 8.14
N ILE A 35 -9.87 -0.17 6.87
CA ILE A 35 -10.51 -0.91 5.77
C ILE A 35 -9.94 -2.33 5.67
N HIS A 36 -8.61 -2.49 5.69
CA HIS A 36 -7.97 -3.79 5.65
C HIS A 36 -8.39 -4.68 6.83
N ARG A 37 -8.35 -4.16 8.06
CA ARG A 37 -8.66 -4.92 9.28
C ARG A 37 -10.13 -5.37 9.35
N GLU A 38 -11.04 -4.55 8.85
CA GLU A 38 -12.48 -4.85 8.85
C GLU A 38 -12.93 -5.62 7.57
N GLY A 39 -12.03 -5.84 6.61
CA GLY A 39 -12.32 -6.45 5.32
C GLY A 39 -12.02 -7.96 5.24
N PRO A 40 -12.29 -8.59 4.09
CA PRO A 40 -12.13 -10.03 3.89
C PRO A 40 -10.66 -10.49 3.90
N ARG A 41 -9.72 -9.57 3.63
CA ARG A 41 -8.27 -9.85 3.56
C ARG A 41 -7.51 -9.52 4.85
N ARG A 42 -8.21 -9.32 5.97
CA ARG A 42 -7.64 -8.92 7.27
C ARG A 42 -6.58 -9.84 7.86
N GLU A 43 -6.59 -11.12 7.48
CA GLU A 43 -5.58 -12.11 7.90
C GLU A 43 -4.32 -12.07 7.01
N GLY A 44 -4.39 -11.37 5.87
CA GLY A 44 -3.28 -11.18 4.94
C GLY A 44 -2.38 -10.00 5.34
N PRO A 45 -1.23 -9.85 4.67
CA PRO A 45 -0.31 -8.74 4.94
C PRO A 45 -0.91 -7.37 4.57
N PHE A 46 -0.64 -6.36 5.39
CA PHE A 46 -0.83 -4.96 5.02
C PHE A 46 0.53 -4.32 4.76
N VAL A 47 0.80 -3.96 3.51
CA VAL A 47 2.04 -3.29 3.10
C VAL A 47 1.70 -1.85 2.75
N GLY A 48 2.33 -0.89 3.42
CA GLY A 48 2.22 0.53 3.10
C GLY A 48 3.53 1.05 2.55
N ILE A 49 3.48 1.81 1.46
CA ILE A 49 4.62 2.52 0.89
C ILE A 49 4.25 3.98 0.64
N ASN A 50 5.15 4.90 1.00
CA ASN A 50 5.04 6.30 0.60
C ASN A 50 5.81 6.46 -0.73
N CYS A 51 5.09 6.77 -1.81
CA CYS A 51 5.67 6.92 -3.14
C CYS A 51 6.48 8.21 -3.29
N GLY A 52 6.11 9.28 -2.57
CA GLY A 52 6.81 10.57 -2.58
C GLY A 52 8.20 10.54 -1.93
N ALA A 53 8.52 9.49 -1.16
CA ALA A 53 9.82 9.31 -0.52
C ALA A 53 10.91 8.75 -1.45
N PHE A 54 10.57 8.30 -2.66
CA PHE A 54 11.50 7.62 -3.57
C PHE A 54 11.72 8.37 -4.88
N ALA A 55 12.95 8.29 -5.40
CA ALA A 55 13.23 8.65 -6.80
C ALA A 55 12.60 7.60 -7.75
N GLU A 56 12.23 7.99 -8.97
CA GLU A 56 11.47 7.15 -9.92
C GLU A 56 12.04 5.73 -10.09
N GLY A 57 13.35 5.58 -10.32
CA GLY A 57 13.98 4.27 -10.52
C GLY A 57 14.07 3.41 -9.25
N LEU A 58 14.04 4.02 -8.06
CA LEU A 58 13.99 3.30 -6.79
C LEU A 58 12.57 2.86 -6.46
N LEU A 59 11.57 3.67 -6.83
CA LEU A 59 10.16 3.32 -6.61
C LEU A 59 9.77 2.03 -7.36
N GLU A 60 10.18 1.89 -8.62
CA GLU A 60 9.91 0.68 -9.41
C GLU A 60 10.53 -0.56 -8.74
N SER A 61 11.77 -0.45 -8.30
CA SER A 61 12.51 -1.50 -7.59
C SER A 61 11.87 -1.87 -6.24
N GLU A 62 11.29 -0.92 -5.52
CA GLU A 62 10.54 -1.19 -4.29
C GLU A 62 9.18 -1.85 -4.57
N LEU A 63 8.46 -1.41 -5.61
CA LEU A 63 7.14 -1.96 -5.94
C LEU A 63 7.24 -3.39 -6.48
N PHE A 64 8.14 -3.63 -7.43
CA PHE A 64 8.23 -4.89 -8.17
C PHE A 64 9.36 -5.79 -7.68
N GLY A 65 10.31 -5.24 -6.93
CA GLY A 65 11.51 -5.95 -6.54
C GLY A 65 12.57 -5.93 -7.64
N HIS A 66 13.70 -6.54 -7.35
CA HIS A 66 14.77 -6.74 -8.30
C HIS A 66 15.55 -8.01 -7.97
N VAL A 67 16.26 -8.54 -8.95
CA VAL A 67 17.21 -9.63 -8.78
C VAL A 67 18.61 -9.03 -8.60
N GLU A 68 19.46 -9.73 -7.86
CA GLU A 68 20.89 -9.41 -7.78
C GLU A 68 21.47 -9.19 -9.19
N GLY A 69 22.21 -8.09 -9.35
CA GLY A 69 22.81 -7.71 -10.63
C GLY A 69 21.88 -7.02 -11.63
N ALA A 70 20.62 -6.71 -11.27
CA ALA A 70 19.70 -6.01 -12.17
C ALA A 70 20.13 -4.57 -12.53
N PHE A 71 20.88 -3.89 -11.65
CA PHE A 71 21.46 -2.57 -11.88
C PHE A 71 22.72 -2.35 -11.03
N THR A 72 23.49 -1.30 -11.32
CA THR A 72 24.69 -0.93 -10.55
C THR A 72 24.30 -0.62 -9.09
N GLY A 73 24.67 -1.51 -8.16
CA GLY A 73 24.30 -1.41 -6.75
C GLY A 73 23.26 -2.45 -6.27
N ALA A 74 22.73 -3.29 -7.17
CA ALA A 74 21.85 -4.40 -6.82
C ALA A 74 22.64 -5.60 -6.26
N SER A 75 23.22 -5.42 -5.06
CA SER A 75 24.07 -6.45 -4.43
C SER A 75 23.30 -7.69 -3.96
N HIS A 76 21.97 -7.61 -3.84
CA HIS A 76 21.11 -8.70 -3.42
C HIS A 76 19.76 -8.64 -4.13
N SER A 77 19.09 -9.78 -4.26
CA SER A 77 17.69 -9.83 -4.70
C SER A 77 16.76 -9.32 -3.61
N ARG A 78 15.72 -8.58 -4.01
CA ARG A 78 14.69 -8.03 -3.11
C ARG A 78 13.30 -8.28 -3.66
N LYS A 79 12.41 -8.75 -2.79
CA LYS A 79 10.98 -8.91 -3.10
C LYS A 79 10.30 -7.54 -3.13
N GLY A 80 9.45 -7.31 -4.13
CA GLY A 80 8.68 -6.08 -4.26
C GLY A 80 7.49 -6.01 -3.31
N CYS A 81 6.98 -4.80 -3.05
CA CYS A 81 5.78 -4.57 -2.25
C CYS A 81 4.57 -5.36 -2.74
N PHE A 82 4.40 -5.56 -4.05
CA PHE A 82 3.31 -6.38 -4.59
C PHE A 82 3.40 -7.84 -4.13
N GLU A 83 4.61 -8.40 -4.12
CA GLU A 83 4.84 -9.78 -3.65
C GLU A 83 4.67 -9.86 -2.14
N LEU A 84 5.18 -8.88 -1.39
CA LEU A 84 5.04 -8.81 0.07
C LEU A 84 3.57 -8.65 0.50
N ALA A 85 2.74 -7.99 -0.31
CA ALA A 85 1.32 -7.78 -0.07
C ALA A 85 0.44 -8.93 -0.61
N HIS A 86 1.03 -10.05 -1.04
CA HIS A 86 0.28 -11.16 -1.64
C HIS A 86 -0.85 -11.64 -0.72
N ARG A 87 -2.06 -11.77 -1.29
CA ARG A 87 -3.32 -12.12 -0.59
C ARG A 87 -3.75 -11.14 0.52
N GLY A 88 -3.12 -9.97 0.60
CA GLY A 88 -3.44 -8.93 1.56
C GLY A 88 -3.85 -7.62 0.88
N THR A 89 -3.29 -6.51 1.38
CA THR A 89 -3.57 -5.16 0.91
C THR A 89 -2.27 -4.38 0.77
N LEU A 90 -2.11 -3.72 -0.39
CA LEU A 90 -1.06 -2.74 -0.65
C LEU A 90 -1.66 -1.34 -0.58
N PHE A 91 -1.10 -0.48 0.25
CA PHE A 91 -1.45 0.92 0.36
C PHE A 91 -0.34 1.78 -0.23
N LEU A 92 -0.70 2.58 -1.24
CA LEU A 92 0.20 3.50 -1.93
C LEU A 92 -0.14 4.93 -1.46
N ASP A 93 0.70 5.49 -0.59
CA ASP A 93 0.54 6.87 -0.13
C ASP A 93 1.23 7.84 -1.09
N GLU A 94 0.64 9.03 -1.24
CA GLU A 94 1.15 10.08 -2.13
C GLU A 94 1.36 9.60 -3.59
N ILE A 95 0.43 8.77 -4.09
CA ILE A 95 0.40 8.37 -5.49
C ILE A 95 -0.24 9.47 -6.36
N GLY A 96 0.55 10.09 -7.23
CA GLY A 96 0.12 11.17 -8.11
C GLY A 96 1.27 11.86 -8.84
#